data_AF-A0A2G2I722-F1
#
_entry.id   AF-A0A2G2I722-F1
#
_cell.length_a   1.000
_cell.length_b   1.000
_cell.length_c   1.000
_cell.angle_alpha   90.00
_cell.angle_beta   90.00
_cell.angle_gamma   90.00
#
_symmetry.space_group_name_H-M   'P 1'
#
loop_
_entity.id
_entity.type
_entity.pdbx_description
1 polymer ?
#
loop_
_entity_poly.entity_id
_entity_poly.type
_entity_poly.pdbx_seq_one_letter_code
_entity_poly.pdbx_strand_id
1 'polypeptide(L)'
;MKTPKTHSTLTLAALGLAFAAGGCSLLPGGGGGGDAGPDEFRVVTKAPLSVPPEYSLRPPRAGSSVPREADTSRETTVTAFGTNIGADASPVERALVDAAGANATDPRIRAIVDYEEGRLVRKTSEDADQILSSTPDGAVADSATGDAEVSIARGSGDRIKLPGT
;
A
#
# COMPACT_ATOMS: atom_id res chain seq x y z
N MET A 1 85.17 -15.73 -10.89
CA MET A 1 84.75 -15.81 -9.46
C MET A 1 83.87 -14.62 -9.15
N LYS A 2 82.75 -14.85 -8.48
CA LYS A 2 81.64 -13.94 -8.19
C LYS A 2 81.84 -13.33 -6.80
N THR A 3 81.65 -12.02 -6.65
CA THR A 3 81.28 -11.40 -5.36
C THR A 3 80.16 -10.37 -5.61
N PRO A 4 79.06 -10.42 -4.83
CA PRO A 4 77.88 -9.58 -5.02
C PRO A 4 77.98 -8.24 -4.29
N LYS A 5 77.44 -7.19 -4.90
CA LYS A 5 77.52 -5.79 -4.48
C LYS A 5 76.41 -5.48 -3.46
N THR A 6 76.78 -5.37 -2.18
CA THR A 6 75.91 -5.18 -0.99
C THR A 6 75.40 -3.74 -0.77
N HIS A 7 75.51 -2.85 -1.76
CA HIS A 7 75.08 -1.45 -1.59
C HIS A 7 73.57 -1.22 -1.71
N SER A 8 72.82 -2.18 -2.27
CA SER A 8 71.37 -2.02 -2.51
C SER A 8 70.51 -2.21 -1.27
N THR A 9 71.00 -2.88 -0.22
CA THR A 9 70.24 -3.10 1.00
C THR A 9 70.39 -1.94 2.00
N LEU A 10 71.49 -1.19 1.90
CA LEU A 10 71.79 -0.08 2.80
C LEU A 10 71.00 1.19 2.43
N THR A 11 70.72 1.40 1.14
CA THR A 11 69.84 2.48 0.67
C THR A 11 68.38 2.27 1.05
N LEU A 12 67.91 1.02 1.09
CA LEU A 12 66.54 0.68 1.46
C LEU A 12 66.26 0.90 2.95
N ALA A 13 67.25 0.65 3.81
CA ALA A 13 67.14 0.89 5.25
C ALA A 13 67.16 2.39 5.60
N ALA A 14 67.95 3.20 4.89
CA ALA A 14 68.02 4.65 5.12
C ALA A 14 66.71 5.38 4.73
N LEU A 15 66.01 4.89 3.70
CA LEU A 15 64.73 5.47 3.28
C LEU A 15 63.59 5.15 4.25
N GLY A 16 63.61 3.99 4.92
CA GLY A 16 62.61 3.61 5.92
C GLY A 16 62.65 4.47 7.18
N LEU A 17 63.84 4.89 7.63
CA LEU A 17 63.99 5.72 8.83
C LEU A 17 63.51 7.17 8.61
N ALA A 18 63.67 7.70 7.39
CA ALA A 18 63.16 9.03 7.03
C ALA A 18 61.62 9.09 7.05
N PHE A 19 60.94 7.99 6.73
CA PHE A 19 59.48 7.91 6.74
C PHE A 19 58.91 7.83 8.16
N ALA A 20 59.64 7.23 9.11
CA ALA A 20 59.20 7.11 10.50
C ALA A 20 59.24 8.44 11.29
N ALA A 21 60.12 9.38 10.91
CA ALA A 21 60.24 10.67 11.59
C ALA A 21 59.26 11.74 11.07
N GLY A 22 58.62 11.54 9.91
CA GLY A 22 57.68 12.50 9.29
C GLY A 22 56.21 12.34 9.70
N GLY A 23 55.89 11.36 10.56
CA GLY A 23 54.49 10.98 10.86
C GLY A 23 53.75 11.87 11.88
N CYS A 24 54.44 12.75 12.62
CA CYS A 24 53.80 13.52 13.70
C CYS A 24 53.11 14.83 13.25
N SER A 25 53.13 15.17 11.97
CA SER A 25 52.53 16.42 11.45
C SER A 25 51.25 16.22 10.62
N LEU A 26 50.75 14.99 10.48
CA LEU A 26 49.56 14.66 9.68
C LEU A 26 48.28 14.40 10.50
N LEU A 27 48.25 14.78 11.78
CA LEU A 27 47.02 14.81 12.58
C LEU A 27 46.49 16.25 12.62
N PRO A 28 45.43 16.62 11.87
CA PRO A 28 44.66 17.80 12.18
C PRO A 28 43.95 17.53 13.51
N GLY A 29 44.48 18.11 14.59
CA GLY A 29 43.94 17.95 15.95
C GLY A 29 44.97 17.71 17.05
N GLY A 30 46.25 17.58 16.70
CA GLY A 30 47.34 17.31 17.65
C GLY A 30 48.23 18.52 17.96
N GLY A 31 47.67 19.72 18.05
CA GLY A 31 48.41 20.94 18.38
C GLY A 31 47.42 22.03 18.75
N GLY A 32 47.50 22.52 19.99
CA GLY A 32 46.52 23.42 20.59
C GLY A 32 46.15 24.60 19.69
N GLY A 33 44.88 24.66 19.29
CA GLY A 33 44.28 25.75 18.54
C GLY A 33 43.71 25.32 17.19
N GLY A 34 42.45 24.89 17.16
CA GLY A 34 41.70 24.77 15.91
C GLY A 34 40.70 23.63 15.86
N ASP A 35 39.58 23.75 16.58
CA ASP A 35 38.26 23.94 15.96
C ASP A 35 37.30 24.29 17.11
N ALA A 36 36.91 25.57 17.21
CA ALA A 36 35.79 25.92 18.08
C ALA A 36 34.56 25.29 17.39
N GLY A 37 33.94 24.30 18.05
CA GLY A 37 32.75 23.64 17.53
C GLY A 37 31.72 24.63 16.98
N PRO A 38 30.87 24.22 16.02
CA PRO A 38 30.00 25.13 15.29
C PRO A 38 29.17 25.97 16.26
N ASP A 39 29.42 27.28 16.26
CA ASP A 39 28.79 28.28 17.14
C ASP A 39 27.25 28.20 17.07
N GLU A 40 26.66 27.55 18.07
CA GLU A 40 25.21 27.34 18.16
C GLU A 40 24.40 28.63 18.38
N PHE A 41 25.05 29.75 18.68
CA PHE A 41 24.41 31.06 18.83
C PHE A 41 24.53 31.94 17.58
N ARG A 42 25.17 31.44 16.51
CA ARG A 42 25.30 32.19 15.26
C ARG A 42 23.96 32.30 14.54
N VAL A 43 23.35 33.48 14.61
CA VAL A 43 22.13 33.79 13.85
C VAL A 43 22.46 33.92 12.36
N VAL A 44 21.98 32.97 11.56
CA VAL A 44 22.06 33.04 10.09
C VAL A 44 20.75 33.58 9.53
N THR A 45 20.84 34.60 8.69
CA THR A 45 19.68 35.14 7.96
C THR A 45 19.18 34.11 6.96
N LYS A 46 17.92 33.69 7.07
CA LYS A 46 17.26 32.86 6.07
C LYS A 46 16.94 33.70 4.83
N ALA A 47 16.98 33.07 3.66
CA ALA A 47 16.55 33.71 2.42
C ALA A 47 15.08 34.16 2.54
N PRO A 48 14.70 35.29 1.92
CA PRO A 48 13.32 35.77 1.95
C PRO A 48 12.38 34.73 1.32
N LEU A 49 11.23 34.49 1.95
CA LEU A 49 10.20 33.59 1.44
C LEU A 49 9.56 34.21 0.19
N SER A 50 9.63 33.52 -0.96
CA SER A 50 8.88 33.91 -2.14
C SER A 50 7.45 33.39 -2.05
N VAL A 51 6.49 34.29 -2.17
CA VAL A 51 5.08 33.92 -2.26
C VAL A 51 4.77 33.58 -3.71
N PRO A 52 4.27 32.37 -4.03
CA PRO A 52 3.91 32.00 -5.39
C PRO A 52 2.82 32.92 -5.96
N PRO A 53 2.83 33.19 -7.29
CA PRO A 53 1.88 34.11 -7.93
C PRO A 53 0.40 33.69 -7.77
N GLU A 54 0.16 32.41 -7.46
CA GLU A 54 -1.19 31.83 -7.31
C GLU A 54 -1.71 31.86 -5.85
N TYR A 55 -1.02 32.51 -4.90
CA TYR A 55 -1.45 32.53 -3.49
C TYR A 55 -2.78 33.26 -3.26
N SER A 56 -3.17 34.13 -4.20
CA SER A 56 -4.41 34.93 -4.17
C SER A 56 -5.60 34.24 -4.82
N LEU A 57 -5.49 32.96 -5.21
CA LEU A 57 -6.65 32.22 -5.67
C LEU A 57 -7.61 31.98 -4.51
N ARG A 58 -8.83 32.52 -4.64
CA ARG A 58 -9.92 32.25 -3.71
C ARG A 58 -10.23 30.75 -3.80
N PRO A 59 -10.22 30.01 -2.67
CA PRO A 59 -10.70 28.63 -2.66
C PRO A 59 -12.09 28.55 -3.29
N PRO A 60 -12.37 27.55 -4.13
CA PRO A 60 -13.67 27.40 -4.77
C PRO A 60 -14.77 27.39 -3.70
N ARG A 61 -15.90 28.04 -3.99
CA ARG A 61 -17.03 28.08 -3.05
C ARG A 61 -17.46 26.66 -2.72
N ALA A 62 -17.70 26.37 -1.45
CA ALA A 62 -18.27 25.08 -1.03
C ALA A 62 -19.55 24.80 -1.85
N GLY A 63 -19.58 23.66 -2.55
CA GLY A 63 -20.67 23.28 -3.45
C GLY A 63 -20.53 23.73 -4.91
N SER A 64 -19.42 24.36 -5.33
CA SER A 64 -19.12 24.51 -6.76
C SER A 64 -18.92 23.13 -7.40
N SER A 65 -19.33 22.97 -8.67
CA SER A 65 -19.17 21.73 -9.43
C SER A 65 -17.76 21.19 -9.27
N VAL A 66 -17.64 20.08 -8.56
CA VAL A 66 -16.42 19.30 -8.49
C VAL A 66 -16.05 18.91 -9.93
N PRO A 67 -14.78 19.01 -10.35
CA PRO A 67 -14.34 18.46 -11.63
C PRO A 67 -14.86 17.02 -11.77
N ARG A 68 -15.30 16.61 -12.97
CA ARG A 68 -15.90 15.28 -13.17
C ARG A 68 -14.92 14.17 -12.77
N GLU A 69 -13.62 14.47 -12.79
CA GLU A 69 -12.50 13.64 -12.38
C GLU A 69 -12.37 13.45 -10.86
N ALA A 70 -13.01 14.29 -10.04
CA ALA A 70 -12.95 14.22 -8.57
C ALA A 70 -14.20 13.58 -7.93
N ASP A 71 -15.16 13.10 -8.75
CA ASP A 71 -16.24 12.24 -8.30
C ASP A 71 -15.70 10.80 -8.10
N THR A 72 -15.13 10.56 -6.91
CA THR A 72 -14.50 9.29 -6.54
C THR A 72 -15.43 8.09 -6.64
N SER A 73 -16.75 8.29 -6.59
CA SER A 73 -17.74 7.21 -6.74
C SER A 73 -17.78 6.66 -8.17
N ARG A 74 -17.56 7.53 -9.17
CA ARG A 74 -17.47 7.12 -10.58
C ARG A 74 -16.11 6.52 -10.91
N GLU A 75 -15.04 7.13 -10.42
CA GLU A 75 -13.67 6.64 -10.62
C GLU A 75 -13.50 5.23 -10.02
N THR A 76 -13.93 5.01 -8.77
CA THR A 76 -13.86 3.69 -8.12
C THR A 76 -14.68 2.64 -8.85
N THR A 77 -15.85 2.98 -9.38
CA THR A 77 -16.66 2.06 -10.20
C THR A 77 -15.94 1.69 -11.49
N VAL A 78 -15.30 2.65 -12.16
CA VAL A 78 -14.52 2.40 -13.38
C VAL A 78 -13.29 1.55 -13.09
N THR A 79 -12.59 1.78 -11.98
CA THR A 79 -11.43 0.98 -11.56
C THR A 79 -11.83 -0.43 -11.10
N ALA A 80 -12.91 -0.57 -10.31
CA ALA A 80 -13.35 -1.84 -9.75
C ALA A 80 -13.96 -2.77 -10.80
N PHE A 81 -14.74 -2.22 -11.73
CA PHE A 81 -15.39 -2.99 -12.79
C PHE A 81 -14.66 -2.91 -14.13
N GLY A 82 -13.55 -2.16 -14.21
CA GLY A 82 -12.65 -2.11 -15.35
C GLY A 82 -13.39 -1.88 -16.67
N THR A 83 -14.14 -0.79 -16.81
CA THR A 83 -14.89 -0.54 -18.05
C THR A 83 -14.04 0.13 -19.13
N ASN A 84 -12.89 -0.47 -19.44
CA ASN A 84 -12.17 -0.22 -20.70
C ASN A 84 -12.65 -1.19 -21.80
N ILE A 85 -13.90 -1.65 -21.73
CA ILE A 85 -14.47 -2.50 -22.78
C ILE A 85 -14.59 -1.65 -24.04
N GLY A 86 -13.78 -1.97 -25.05
CA GLY A 86 -13.73 -1.25 -26.31
C GLY A 86 -12.83 -0.01 -26.32
N ALA A 87 -11.98 0.20 -25.30
CA ALA A 87 -11.02 1.31 -25.29
C ALA A 87 -10.04 1.24 -26.49
N ASP A 88 -9.62 0.03 -26.87
CA ASP A 88 -8.77 -0.24 -28.04
C ASP A 88 -9.57 -0.65 -29.28
N ALA A 89 -10.90 -0.47 -29.30
CA ALA A 89 -11.73 -0.90 -30.42
C ALA A 89 -11.44 -0.08 -31.69
N SER A 90 -11.29 -0.80 -32.80
CA SER A 90 -11.12 -0.21 -34.12
C SER A 90 -12.34 0.63 -34.51
N PRO A 91 -12.19 1.62 -35.41
CA PRO A 91 -13.31 2.46 -35.84
C PRO A 91 -14.50 1.67 -36.40
N VAL A 92 -14.25 0.53 -37.04
CA VAL A 92 -15.29 -0.33 -37.62
C VAL A 92 -16.06 -1.07 -36.53
N GLU A 93 -15.39 -1.56 -35.50
CA GLU A 93 -16.05 -2.22 -34.36
C GLU A 93 -16.94 -1.25 -33.60
N ARG A 94 -16.48 0.00 -33.39
CA ARG A 94 -17.31 1.05 -32.78
C ARG A 94 -18.55 1.37 -33.63
N ALA A 95 -18.39 1.52 -34.93
CA ALA A 95 -19.52 1.77 -35.84
C ALA A 95 -20.53 0.61 -35.86
N LEU A 96 -20.06 -0.64 -35.76
CA LEU A 96 -20.92 -1.82 -35.67
C LEU A 96 -21.71 -1.86 -34.35
N VAL A 97 -21.04 -1.57 -33.23
CA VAL A 97 -21.67 -1.53 -31.89
C VAL A 97 -22.70 -0.40 -31.79
N ASP A 98 -22.39 0.76 -32.38
CA ASP A 98 -23.31 1.89 -32.47
C ASP A 98 -24.53 1.55 -33.32
N ALA A 99 -24.32 0.91 -34.48
CA ALA A 99 -25.42 0.44 -35.34
C ALA A 99 -26.26 -0.66 -34.68
N ALA A 100 -25.65 -1.50 -33.85
CA ALA A 100 -26.33 -2.50 -33.03
C ALA A 100 -27.08 -1.89 -31.83
N GLY A 101 -26.94 -0.59 -31.58
CA GLY A 101 -27.62 0.09 -30.47
C GLY A 101 -27.12 -0.30 -29.08
N ALA A 102 -25.93 -0.90 -28.97
CA ALA A 102 -25.45 -1.42 -27.69
C ALA A 102 -25.22 -0.30 -26.64
N ASN A 103 -24.92 0.91 -27.11
CA ASN A 103 -24.76 2.11 -26.29
C ASN A 103 -26.08 2.66 -25.69
N ALA A 104 -27.25 2.13 -26.07
CA ALA A 104 -28.54 2.57 -25.54
C ALA A 104 -28.95 1.90 -24.21
N THR A 105 -28.10 1.06 -23.63
CA THR A 105 -28.40 0.30 -22.41
C THR A 105 -28.22 1.17 -21.16
N ASP A 106 -29.22 1.22 -20.26
CA ASP A 106 -29.07 1.90 -18.95
C ASP A 106 -27.92 1.22 -18.16
N PRO A 107 -26.86 1.96 -17.76
CA PRO A 107 -25.75 1.40 -16.99
C PRO A 107 -26.19 0.74 -15.68
N ARG A 108 -27.36 1.10 -15.17
CA ARG A 108 -27.93 0.56 -13.93
C ARG A 108 -28.74 -0.71 -14.14
N ILE A 109 -28.92 -1.18 -15.38
CA ILE A 109 -29.83 -2.31 -15.65
C ILE A 109 -29.44 -3.57 -14.88
N ARG A 110 -28.15 -3.82 -14.66
CA ARG A 110 -27.70 -4.94 -13.82
C ARG A 110 -28.16 -4.80 -12.37
N ALA A 111 -28.03 -3.61 -11.79
CA ALA A 111 -28.50 -3.36 -10.44
C ALA A 111 -30.04 -3.44 -10.34
N ILE A 112 -30.76 -3.06 -11.40
CA ILE A 112 -32.22 -3.21 -11.48
C ILE A 112 -32.60 -4.69 -11.54
N VAL A 113 -31.98 -5.46 -12.42
CA VAL A 113 -32.21 -6.92 -12.53
C VAL A 113 -31.83 -7.62 -11.23
N ASP A 114 -30.69 -7.29 -10.62
CA ASP A 114 -30.28 -7.86 -9.33
C ASP A 114 -31.28 -7.52 -8.21
N TYR A 115 -31.87 -6.32 -8.28
CA TYR A 115 -32.94 -5.91 -7.36
C TYR A 115 -34.23 -6.69 -7.58
N GLU A 116 -34.63 -6.89 -8.84
CA GLU A 116 -35.83 -7.63 -9.22
C GLU A 116 -35.71 -9.14 -8.94
N GLU A 117 -34.57 -9.74 -9.30
CA GLU A 117 -34.29 -11.17 -9.19
C GLU A 117 -33.84 -11.60 -7.79
N GLY A 118 -33.30 -10.67 -6.99
CA GLY A 118 -32.69 -11.01 -5.71
C GLY A 118 -33.63 -11.70 -4.72
N ARG A 119 -34.96 -11.62 -4.90
CA ARG A 119 -35.97 -12.09 -3.92
C ARG A 119 -35.60 -11.69 -2.48
N LEU A 120 -34.90 -10.57 -2.33
CA LEU A 120 -34.34 -10.14 -1.06
C LEU A 120 -35.48 -9.51 -0.26
N VAL A 121 -36.00 -10.24 0.73
CA VAL A 121 -36.90 -9.67 1.72
C VAL A 121 -36.07 -8.76 2.62
N ARG A 122 -36.10 -7.45 2.33
CA ARG A 122 -35.45 -6.45 3.17
C ARG A 122 -36.24 -6.33 4.48
N LYS A 123 -35.73 -6.93 5.53
CA LYS A 123 -36.24 -6.77 6.89
C LYS A 123 -35.82 -5.40 7.43
N THR A 124 -36.68 -4.80 8.24
CA THR A 124 -36.38 -3.51 8.84
C THR A 124 -35.23 -3.66 9.85
N SER A 125 -34.53 -2.56 10.15
CA SER A 125 -33.51 -2.59 11.20
C SER A 125 -34.10 -3.00 12.54
N GLU A 126 -35.36 -2.64 12.81
CA GLU A 126 -36.10 -3.04 14.00
C GLU A 126 -36.29 -4.57 14.09
N ASP A 127 -36.63 -5.22 12.97
CA ASP A 127 -36.73 -6.69 12.92
C ASP A 127 -35.37 -7.36 13.17
N ALA A 128 -34.30 -6.83 12.58
CA ALA A 128 -32.94 -7.36 12.75
C ALA A 128 -32.44 -7.15 14.20
N ASP A 129 -32.71 -5.98 14.76
CA ASP A 129 -32.36 -5.63 16.14
C ASP A 129 -33.16 -6.46 17.13
N GLN A 130 -34.44 -6.77 16.85
CA GLN A 130 -35.24 -7.68 17.69
C GLN A 130 -34.63 -9.09 17.74
N ILE A 131 -34.16 -9.62 16.60
CA ILE A 131 -33.51 -10.93 16.57
C ILE A 131 -32.18 -10.89 17.29
N LEU A 132 -31.36 -9.86 17.05
CA LEU A 132 -30.03 -9.74 17.64
C LEU A 132 -30.07 -9.45 19.15
N SER A 133 -31.08 -8.71 19.61
CA SER A 133 -31.31 -8.41 21.03
C SER A 133 -32.04 -9.53 21.77
N SER A 134 -32.56 -10.54 21.06
CA SER A 134 -33.14 -11.71 21.71
C SER A 134 -32.06 -12.44 22.51
N THR A 135 -32.15 -12.33 23.83
CA THR A 135 -31.39 -13.19 24.73
C THR A 135 -32.10 -14.54 24.76
N PRO A 136 -31.40 -15.68 24.58
CA PRO A 136 -32.04 -16.98 24.69
C PRO A 136 -32.55 -17.15 26.13
N ASP A 137 -33.87 -17.06 26.31
CA ASP A 137 -34.51 -17.31 27.60
C ASP A 137 -34.51 -18.81 27.87
N GLY A 138 -33.50 -19.25 28.63
CA GLY A 138 -33.39 -20.61 29.15
C GLY A 138 -32.59 -21.55 28.25
N ALA A 139 -32.27 -22.72 28.82
CA ALA A 139 -31.57 -23.79 28.12
C ALA A 139 -32.41 -24.25 26.93
N VAL A 140 -32.02 -23.83 25.73
CA VAL A 140 -32.61 -24.32 24.48
C VAL A 140 -32.11 -25.75 24.32
N ALA A 141 -33.01 -26.73 24.45
CA ALA A 141 -32.68 -28.14 24.26
C ALA A 141 -32.01 -28.31 22.89
N ASP A 142 -30.81 -28.88 22.87
CA ASP A 142 -30.07 -29.08 21.63
C ASP A 142 -30.80 -30.15 20.81
N SER A 143 -31.54 -29.73 19.79
CA SER A 143 -32.30 -30.64 18.93
C SER A 143 -31.40 -31.54 18.07
N ALA A 144 -30.11 -31.20 17.93
CA ALA A 144 -29.17 -32.01 17.17
C ALA A 144 -28.62 -33.18 18.00
N THR A 145 -28.46 -33.00 19.32
CA THR A 145 -27.83 -33.99 20.20
C THR A 145 -28.79 -34.57 21.26
N GLY A 146 -29.97 -33.99 21.43
CA GLY A 146 -30.94 -34.42 22.44
C GLY A 146 -30.39 -34.32 23.87
N ASP A 147 -29.60 -33.27 24.13
CA ASP A 147 -28.92 -33.00 25.41
C ASP A 147 -27.88 -34.07 25.85
N ALA A 148 -27.51 -35.01 24.97
CA ALA A 148 -26.47 -35.98 25.25
C ALA A 148 -25.06 -35.37 25.16
N GLU A 149 -24.10 -35.85 25.96
CA GLU A 149 -22.72 -35.37 25.93
C GLU A 149 -22.01 -35.84 24.65
N VAL A 150 -21.65 -34.91 23.75
CA VAL A 150 -20.88 -35.22 22.54
C VAL A 150 -19.41 -35.39 22.89
N SER A 151 -18.94 -36.64 22.91
CA SER A 151 -17.50 -36.91 22.92
C SER A 151 -16.95 -36.94 21.50
N ILE A 152 -16.15 -35.94 21.12
CA ILE A 152 -15.42 -35.96 19.85
C ILE A 152 -14.16 -36.80 20.05
N ALA A 153 -14.28 -38.11 19.88
CA ALA A 153 -13.13 -38.98 19.78
C ALA A 153 -12.46 -38.73 18.41
N ARG A 154 -11.24 -38.20 18.40
CA ARG A 154 -10.40 -38.17 17.20
C ARG A 154 -9.82 -39.57 16.96
N GLY A 155 -10.70 -40.50 16.60
CA GLY A 155 -10.32 -41.85 16.18
C GLY A 155 -9.95 -41.83 14.70
N SER A 156 -8.72 -42.23 14.37
CA SER A 156 -8.36 -42.64 13.01
C SER A 156 -9.07 -43.98 12.72
N GLY A 157 -10.36 -43.91 12.38
CA GLY A 157 -11.20 -45.06 12.07
C GLY A 157 -11.44 -45.19 10.57
N ASP A 158 -11.35 -46.43 10.08
CA ASP A 158 -11.38 -46.85 8.68
C ASP A 158 -12.45 -46.17 7.82
N ARG A 159 -12.08 -45.80 6.58
CA ARG A 159 -13.00 -45.16 5.63
C ARG A 159 -14.10 -46.13 5.21
N ILE A 160 -15.28 -45.99 5.80
CA ILE A 160 -16.49 -46.68 5.36
C ILE A 160 -16.91 -46.09 4.00
N LYS A 161 -16.80 -46.87 2.92
CA LYS A 161 -17.35 -46.49 1.60
C LYS A 161 -18.88 -46.57 1.65
N LEU A 162 -19.55 -45.49 1.25
CA LEU A 162 -20.99 -45.51 0.96
C LEU A 162 -21.26 -46.43 -0.25
N PRO A 163 -22.25 -47.33 -0.17
CA PRO A 163 -22.75 -48.03 -1.35
C PRO A 163 -23.62 -47.09 -2.19
N GLY A 164 -23.27 -46.96 -3.47
CA GLY A 164 -24.13 -46.34 -4.49
C GLY A 164 -23.44 -45.25 -5.30
N THR A 165 -22.91 -45.64 -6.45
CA THR A 165 -22.90 -44.81 -7.67
C THR A 165 -24.06 -45.24 -8.55
#